data_AF-A0A8B3NJ63-F1
#
_entry.id   AF-A0A8B3NJ63-F1
#
_cell.length_a   1.000
_cell.length_b   1.000
_cell.length_c   1.000
_cell.angle_alpha   90.00
_cell.angle_beta   90.00
_cell.angle_gamma   90.00
#
_symmetry.space_group_name_H-M   'P 1'
#
loop_
_entity.id
_entity.type
_entity.pdbx_description
1 polymer ?
#
loop_
_entity_poly.entity_id
_entity_poly.type
_entity_poly.pdbx_seq_one_letter_code
_entity_poly.pdbx_strand_id
1 'polypeptide(L)'
;GLQDSEMRQQMDKLGEIMRRQQEMMNDTFRLDQMQRGDRQRGANRDEQLGEDGEQSQDGQKPGDDRDPLGRPKQMTPQEFADALKQLQEGQGQLQSELDKLKKGLEGMGMQPNEGFGEAGKSMGDAEQALGEGEGDQAVGHQGRALEALRRGAKEMMKQMQAMQGDQGGSEQGGRRQDADRDPLGRPRATKGPDDGNSVKVPDEIDVQRARQILEAIRKRLGNALSPDIERSYLERLLELK
;
A
#
# COMPACT_ATOMS: atom_id res chain seq x y z
N GLY A 1 -9.27 25.32 11.51
CA GLY A 1 -10.24 26.20 10.82
C GLY A 1 -10.85 25.47 9.64
N LEU A 2 -11.71 26.13 8.86
CA LEU A 2 -12.31 25.56 7.63
C LEU A 2 -11.24 25.05 6.64
N GLN A 3 -10.12 25.77 6.55
CA GLN A 3 -8.97 25.42 5.70
C GLN A 3 -8.29 24.08 6.07
N ASP A 4 -8.19 23.77 7.37
CA ASP A 4 -7.68 22.47 7.84
C ASP A 4 -8.60 21.32 7.43
N SER A 5 -9.91 21.56 7.36
CA SER A 5 -10.89 20.52 7.01
C SER A 5 -10.85 20.18 5.52
N GLU A 6 -10.68 21.17 4.65
CA GLU A 6 -10.52 20.95 3.20
C GLU A 6 -9.21 20.24 2.89
N MET A 7 -8.13 20.59 3.59
CA MET A 7 -6.83 19.95 3.45
C MET A 7 -6.87 18.47 3.84
N ARG A 8 -7.54 18.14 4.95
CA ARG A 8 -7.73 16.74 5.38
C ARG A 8 -8.46 15.93 4.31
N GLN A 9 -9.51 16.49 3.70
CA GLN A 9 -10.24 15.83 2.62
C GLN A 9 -9.35 15.55 1.40
N GLN A 10 -8.43 16.46 1.04
CA GLN A 10 -7.50 16.20 -0.06
C GLN A 10 -6.49 15.10 0.27
N MET A 11 -6.01 15.04 1.52
CA MET A 11 -5.13 13.95 1.98
C MET A 11 -5.85 12.60 1.98
N ASP A 12 -7.12 12.58 2.38
CA ASP A 12 -7.94 11.38 2.36
C ASP A 12 -8.14 10.87 0.93
N LYS A 13 -8.43 11.77 -0.03
CA LYS A 13 -8.52 11.46 -1.46
C LYS A 13 -7.20 10.94 -2.02
N LEU A 14 -6.08 11.57 -1.68
CA LEU A 14 -4.76 11.10 -2.08
C LEU A 14 -4.48 9.69 -1.56
N GLY A 15 -4.83 9.43 -0.29
CA GLY A 15 -4.74 8.11 0.31
C GLY A 15 -5.61 7.07 -0.40
N GLU A 16 -6.81 7.45 -0.82
CA GLU A 16 -7.71 6.60 -1.61
C GLU A 16 -7.14 6.27 -2.99
N ILE A 17 -6.66 7.28 -3.74
CA ILE A 17 -6.02 7.08 -5.04
C ILE A 17 -4.84 6.12 -4.91
N MET A 18 -3.97 6.31 -3.91
CA MET A 18 -2.82 5.42 -3.70
C MET A 18 -3.22 3.99 -3.38
N ARG A 19 -4.25 3.77 -2.55
CA ARG A 19 -4.76 2.43 -2.24
C ARG A 19 -5.33 1.75 -3.48
N ARG A 20 -6.21 2.43 -4.21
CA ARG A 20 -6.82 1.90 -5.44
C ARG A 20 -5.77 1.63 -6.52
N GLN A 21 -4.76 2.50 -6.66
CA GLN A 21 -3.66 2.29 -7.60
C GLN A 21 -2.86 1.03 -7.27
N GLN A 22 -2.64 0.76 -5.97
CA GLN A 22 -1.95 -0.45 -5.53
C GLN A 22 -2.79 -1.71 -5.78
N GLU A 23 -4.09 -1.66 -5.48
CA GLU A 23 -5.02 -2.76 -5.76
C GLU A 23 -5.03 -3.09 -7.25
N MET A 24 -5.22 -2.07 -8.09
CA MET A 24 -5.20 -2.21 -9.54
C MET A 24 -3.89 -2.74 -10.10
N MET A 25 -2.75 -2.31 -9.54
CA MET A 25 -1.45 -2.84 -9.91
C MET A 25 -1.34 -4.34 -9.57
N ASN A 26 -1.82 -4.75 -8.39
CA ASN A 26 -1.83 -6.16 -8.01
C ASN A 26 -2.75 -6.99 -8.91
N ASP A 27 -3.90 -6.45 -9.29
CA ASP A 27 -4.85 -7.13 -10.16
C ASP A 27 -4.31 -7.24 -11.59
N THR A 28 -3.68 -6.19 -12.11
CA THR A 28 -2.97 -6.20 -13.40
C THR A 28 -1.85 -7.23 -13.39
N PHE A 29 -1.06 -7.29 -12.32
CA PHE A 29 0.02 -8.27 -12.17
C PHE A 29 -0.51 -9.71 -12.11
N ARG A 30 -1.60 -9.96 -11.38
CA ARG A 30 -2.25 -11.28 -11.34
C ARG A 30 -2.77 -11.68 -12.70
N LEU A 31 -3.41 -10.75 -13.40
CA LEU A 31 -3.96 -10.97 -14.73
C LEU A 31 -2.86 -11.33 -15.74
N ASP A 32 -1.75 -10.60 -15.72
CA ASP A 32 -0.56 -10.89 -16.55
C ASP A 32 0.05 -12.26 -16.22
N GLN A 33 0.20 -12.58 -14.93
CA GLN A 33 0.75 -13.85 -14.48
C GLN A 33 -0.10 -15.04 -14.94
N MET A 34 -1.43 -14.90 -14.94
CA MET A 34 -2.34 -15.91 -15.48
C MET A 34 -2.12 -16.11 -16.98
N GLN A 35 -2.02 -15.03 -17.76
CA GLN A 35 -1.77 -15.12 -19.21
C GLN A 35 -0.45 -15.83 -19.54
N ARG A 36 0.63 -15.50 -18.81
CA ARG A 36 1.94 -16.15 -18.98
C ARG A 36 1.91 -17.63 -18.61
N GLY A 37 1.20 -17.98 -17.54
CA GLY A 37 1.00 -19.36 -17.10
C GLY A 37 0.27 -20.21 -18.14
N ASP A 38 -0.76 -19.66 -18.79
CA ASP A 38 -1.50 -20.34 -19.86
C ASP A 38 -0.66 -20.53 -21.13
N ARG A 39 0.15 -19.54 -21.53
CA ARG A 39 1.07 -19.68 -22.69
C ARG A 39 2.11 -20.79 -22.49
N GLN A 40 2.70 -20.92 -21.30
CA GLN A 40 3.68 -21.97 -21.02
C GLN A 40 3.04 -23.36 -20.98
N ARG A 41 1.76 -23.46 -20.60
CA ARG A 41 1.05 -24.74 -20.56
C ARG A 41 0.54 -25.19 -21.93
N GLY A 42 0.20 -24.24 -22.82
CA GLY A 42 -0.11 -24.51 -24.22
C GLY A 42 1.09 -25.05 -25.00
N ALA A 43 2.27 -24.45 -24.82
CA ALA A 43 3.49 -24.89 -25.50
C ALA A 43 3.91 -26.33 -25.16
N ASN A 44 3.72 -26.77 -23.90
CA ASN A 44 4.03 -28.14 -23.48
C ASN A 44 2.99 -29.19 -23.91
N ARG A 45 1.85 -28.80 -24.48
CA ARG A 45 0.82 -29.74 -24.95
C ARG A 45 0.99 -30.13 -26.41
N ASP A 46 1.51 -29.21 -27.23
CA ASP A 46 1.80 -29.48 -28.65
C ASP A 46 3.08 -30.33 -28.84
N GLU A 47 4.04 -30.29 -27.90
CA GLU A 47 5.27 -31.10 -27.95
C GLU A 47 5.08 -32.57 -27.49
N GLN A 48 3.88 -32.97 -27.04
CA GLN A 48 3.58 -34.35 -26.64
C GLN A 48 2.51 -35.03 -27.51
N LEU A 49 2.05 -34.36 -28.57
CA LEU A 49 1.09 -34.91 -29.54
C LEU A 49 1.72 -35.24 -30.90
N GLY A 50 3.03 -35.45 -30.93
CA GLY A 50 3.80 -35.61 -32.15
C GLY A 50 4.99 -36.56 -32.04
N GLU A 51 4.85 -37.73 -31.40
CA GLU A 51 5.62 -38.92 -31.77
C GLU A 51 5.06 -40.16 -31.03
N ASP A 52 4.90 -41.25 -31.78
CA ASP A 52 4.56 -42.61 -31.38
C ASP A 52 3.11 -42.87 -30.89
N GLY A 53 2.26 -43.64 -31.57
CA GLY A 53 2.59 -44.88 -32.28
C GLY A 53 2.52 -46.06 -31.33
N GLU A 54 1.29 -46.54 -31.12
CA GLU A 54 0.94 -47.89 -30.66
C GLU A 54 1.09 -48.24 -29.15
N GLN A 55 -0.04 -48.78 -28.64
CA GLN A 55 -0.14 -49.82 -27.61
C GLN A 55 -0.12 -49.40 -26.14
N SER A 56 -1.32 -49.32 -25.55
CA SER A 56 -1.66 -50.01 -24.28
C SER A 56 -3.17 -50.01 -24.04
N GLN A 57 -3.76 -51.21 -24.06
CA GLN A 57 -5.01 -51.58 -23.40
C GLN A 57 -4.73 -51.71 -21.89
N ASP A 58 -5.47 -51.02 -21.03
CA ASP A 58 -6.20 -51.66 -19.91
C ASP A 58 -7.16 -50.64 -19.24
N GLY A 59 -8.30 -51.12 -18.77
CA GLY A 59 -9.49 -50.32 -18.52
C GLY A 59 -9.69 -49.81 -17.09
N GLN A 60 -10.54 -48.80 -16.93
CA GLN A 60 -11.65 -48.83 -15.96
C GLN A 60 -12.63 -47.66 -16.20
N LYS A 61 -13.79 -47.76 -15.54
CA LYS A 61 -15.07 -47.09 -15.78
C LYS A 61 -15.10 -45.58 -15.50
N PRO A 62 -16.12 -44.87 -16.04
CA PRO A 62 -16.34 -43.44 -15.85
C PRO A 62 -17.06 -43.16 -14.51
N GLY A 63 -16.49 -42.28 -13.70
CA GLY A 63 -17.13 -41.77 -12.48
C GLY A 63 -16.10 -41.29 -11.47
N ASP A 64 -15.75 -40.01 -11.54
CA ASP A 64 -15.59 -39.13 -10.36
C ASP A 64 -15.38 -37.69 -10.85
N ASP A 65 -16.43 -36.87 -10.78
CA ASP A 65 -16.39 -35.41 -10.91
C ASP A 65 -15.72 -34.75 -9.68
N ARG A 66 -14.51 -35.21 -9.32
CA ARG A 66 -13.66 -34.58 -8.31
C ARG A 66 -12.21 -34.63 -8.76
N ASP A 67 -11.81 -33.63 -9.54
CA ASP A 67 -10.40 -33.30 -9.76
C ASP A 67 -9.78 -32.96 -8.39
N PRO A 68 -8.82 -33.76 -7.85
CA PRO A 68 -8.22 -33.52 -6.54
C PRO A 68 -7.18 -32.39 -6.53
N LEU A 69 -6.89 -31.79 -7.69
CA LEU A 69 -6.07 -30.59 -7.79
C LEU A 69 -7.00 -29.40 -7.99
N GLY A 70 -7.01 -28.46 -7.04
CA GLY A 70 -7.66 -27.15 -7.19
C GLY A 70 -7.03 -26.35 -8.32
N ARG A 71 -7.24 -26.77 -9.56
CA ARG A 71 -6.78 -26.11 -10.78
C ARG A 71 -7.51 -24.77 -10.85
N PRO A 72 -6.81 -23.62 -10.82
CA PRO A 72 -7.46 -22.36 -11.09
C PRO A 72 -8.16 -22.47 -12.45
N LYS A 73 -9.44 -22.11 -12.50
CA LYS A 73 -10.19 -22.05 -13.75
C LYS A 73 -9.44 -21.12 -14.70
N GLN A 74 -9.02 -21.65 -15.84
CA GLN A 74 -8.39 -20.86 -16.89
C GLN A 74 -9.41 -19.84 -17.38
N MET A 75 -9.00 -18.58 -17.46
CA MET A 75 -9.85 -17.49 -17.94
C MET A 75 -9.97 -17.60 -19.46
N THR A 76 -11.18 -17.44 -20.01
CA THR A 76 -11.34 -17.41 -21.46
C THR A 76 -10.70 -16.14 -22.05
N PRO A 77 -10.29 -16.15 -23.34
CA PRO A 77 -9.75 -14.95 -23.98
C PRO A 77 -10.70 -13.73 -23.92
N GLN A 78 -12.00 -13.99 -23.92
CA GLN A 78 -13.02 -12.95 -23.83
C GLN A 78 -13.11 -12.37 -22.42
N GLU A 79 -13.12 -13.22 -21.38
CA GLU A 79 -13.06 -12.77 -19.99
C GLU A 79 -11.75 -12.00 -19.69
N PHE A 80 -10.64 -12.39 -20.31
CA PHE A 80 -9.36 -11.68 -20.17
C PHE A 80 -9.41 -10.28 -20.77
N ALA A 81 -9.97 -10.15 -21.99
CA ALA A 81 -10.14 -8.84 -22.64
C ALA A 81 -11.09 -7.93 -21.83
N ASP A 82 -12.17 -8.48 -21.28
CA ASP A 82 -13.08 -7.75 -20.42
C ASP A 82 -12.41 -7.30 -19.11
N ALA A 83 -11.58 -8.16 -18.51
CA ALA A 83 -10.81 -7.81 -17.30
C ALA A 83 -9.78 -6.70 -17.57
N LEU A 84 -9.05 -6.76 -18.68
CA LEU A 84 -8.14 -5.69 -19.09
C LEU A 84 -8.87 -4.37 -19.31
N LYS A 85 -10.03 -4.41 -19.97
CA LYS A 85 -10.85 -3.22 -20.20
C LYS A 85 -11.31 -2.59 -18.88
N GLN A 86 -11.73 -3.41 -17.90
CA GLN A 86 -12.10 -2.91 -16.57
C GLN A 86 -10.91 -2.27 -15.85
N LEU A 87 -9.72 -2.87 -15.94
CA LEU A 87 -8.50 -2.29 -15.37
C LEU A 87 -8.14 -0.97 -16.06
N GLN A 88 -8.25 -0.90 -17.39
CA GLN A 88 -8.02 0.31 -18.17
C GLN A 88 -8.97 1.43 -17.74
N GLU A 89 -10.28 1.15 -17.68
CA GLU A 89 -11.29 2.13 -17.25
C GLU A 89 -11.02 2.61 -15.82
N GLY A 90 -10.64 1.70 -14.93
CA GLY A 90 -10.23 2.06 -13.56
C GLY A 90 -9.01 2.98 -13.57
N GLN A 91 -8.00 2.69 -14.40
CA GLN A 91 -6.76 3.47 -14.46
C GLN A 91 -7.02 4.91 -14.91
N GLY A 92 -7.86 5.10 -15.92
CA GLY A 92 -8.28 6.44 -16.39
C GLY A 92 -9.12 7.19 -15.36
N GLN A 93 -9.92 6.49 -14.56
CA GLN A 93 -10.63 7.10 -13.43
C GLN A 93 -9.65 7.61 -12.36
N LEU A 94 -8.64 6.82 -12.00
CA LEU A 94 -7.61 7.25 -11.03
C LEU A 94 -6.82 8.47 -11.53
N GLN A 95 -6.47 8.49 -12.81
CA GLN A 95 -5.83 9.66 -13.42
C GLN A 95 -6.74 10.90 -13.31
N SER A 96 -8.02 10.74 -13.61
CA SER A 96 -9.02 11.82 -13.51
C SER A 96 -9.21 12.31 -12.06
N GLU A 97 -9.20 11.40 -11.08
CA GLU A 97 -9.25 11.73 -9.65
C GLU A 97 -8.00 12.50 -9.21
N LEU A 98 -6.83 12.09 -9.68
CA LEU A 98 -5.57 12.80 -9.42
C LEU A 98 -5.57 14.22 -10.02
N ASP A 99 -6.11 14.41 -11.22
CA ASP A 99 -6.22 15.74 -11.82
C ASP A 99 -7.22 16.63 -11.06
N LYS A 100 -8.32 16.07 -10.55
CA LYS A 100 -9.24 16.80 -9.67
C LYS A 100 -8.56 17.18 -8.35
N LEU A 101 -7.78 16.29 -7.77
CA LEU A 101 -6.97 16.57 -6.58
C LEU A 101 -6.02 17.73 -6.84
N LYS A 102 -5.23 17.68 -7.92
CA LYS A 102 -4.30 18.74 -8.33
C LYS A 102 -4.99 20.10 -8.47
N LYS A 103 -6.10 20.16 -9.20
CA LYS A 103 -6.90 21.39 -9.35
C LYS A 103 -7.45 21.91 -8.02
N GLY A 104 -7.87 21.00 -7.13
CA GLY A 104 -8.32 21.36 -5.78
C GLY A 104 -7.20 21.97 -4.94
N LEU A 105 -5.98 21.45 -5.05
CA LEU A 105 -4.81 21.99 -4.36
C LEU A 105 -4.41 23.37 -4.90
N GLU A 106 -4.41 23.54 -6.23
CA GLU A 106 -4.17 24.83 -6.89
C GLU A 106 -5.19 25.89 -6.44
N GLY A 107 -6.47 25.51 -6.35
CA GLY A 107 -7.54 26.40 -5.87
C GLY A 107 -7.36 26.86 -4.41
N MET A 108 -6.64 26.10 -3.59
CA MET A 108 -6.28 26.46 -2.22
C MET A 108 -4.96 27.26 -2.13
N GLY A 109 -4.37 27.64 -3.26
CA GLY A 109 -3.11 28.37 -3.31
C GLY A 109 -1.87 27.50 -3.03
N MET A 110 -2.02 26.17 -3.03
CA MET A 110 -0.88 25.26 -3.02
C MET A 110 -0.30 25.12 -4.43
N GLN A 111 1.01 24.93 -4.50
CA GLN A 111 1.68 24.78 -5.78
C GLN A 111 1.54 23.32 -6.24
N PRO A 112 1.22 23.10 -7.53
CA PRO A 112 1.25 21.75 -8.09
C PRO A 112 2.70 21.25 -8.02
N ASN A 113 2.89 20.09 -7.41
CA ASN A 113 4.21 19.49 -7.32
C ASN A 113 4.50 18.58 -8.53
N GLU A 114 5.79 18.39 -8.82
CA GLU A 114 6.25 17.57 -9.95
C GLU A 114 5.80 16.11 -9.79
N GLY A 115 5.79 15.60 -8.55
CA GLY A 115 5.37 14.24 -8.23
C GLY A 115 3.96 13.89 -8.73
N PHE A 116 2.96 14.77 -8.55
CA PHE A 116 1.62 14.53 -9.07
C PHE A 116 1.52 14.66 -10.58
N GLY A 117 2.36 15.50 -11.20
CA GLY A 117 2.47 15.58 -12.66
C GLY A 117 3.02 14.29 -13.27
N GLU A 118 4.11 13.77 -12.71
CA GLU A 118 4.72 12.50 -13.12
C GLU A 118 3.82 11.29 -12.86
N ALA A 119 3.08 11.31 -11.73
CA ALA A 119 2.10 10.28 -11.44
C ALA A 119 1.00 10.25 -12.49
N GLY A 120 0.41 11.41 -12.85
CA GLY A 120 -0.65 11.47 -13.85
C GLY A 120 -0.20 11.00 -15.24
N LYS A 121 1.02 11.35 -15.65
CA LYS A 121 1.61 10.84 -16.91
C LYS A 121 1.77 9.32 -16.88
N SER A 122 2.36 8.80 -15.81
CA SER A 122 2.59 7.35 -15.66
C SER A 122 1.27 6.57 -15.58
N MET A 123 0.22 7.14 -14.98
CA MET A 123 -1.13 6.55 -14.98
C MET A 123 -1.73 6.50 -16.39
N GLY A 124 -1.56 7.55 -17.19
CA GLY A 124 -2.02 7.56 -18.59
C GLY A 124 -1.28 6.54 -19.46
N ASP A 125 0.03 6.40 -19.27
CA ASP A 125 0.80 5.36 -19.96
C ASP A 125 0.33 3.95 -19.55
N ALA A 126 -0.01 3.74 -18.27
CA ALA A 126 -0.57 2.48 -17.80
C ALA A 126 -1.94 2.20 -18.42
N GLU A 127 -2.80 3.20 -18.53
CA GLU A 127 -4.11 3.07 -19.19
C GLU A 127 -3.93 2.66 -20.66
N GLN A 128 -2.99 3.28 -21.36
CA GLN A 128 -2.68 2.92 -22.75
C GLN A 128 -2.20 1.47 -22.86
N ALA A 129 -1.21 1.08 -22.05
CA ALA A 129 -0.66 -0.27 -22.05
C ALA A 129 -1.73 -1.34 -21.73
N LEU A 130 -2.66 -1.04 -20.80
CA LEU A 130 -3.80 -1.93 -20.51
C LEU A 130 -4.71 -2.08 -21.73
N GLY A 131 -4.98 -0.99 -22.46
CA GLY A 131 -5.77 -1.02 -23.70
C GLY A 131 -5.09 -1.76 -24.85
N GLU A 132 -3.76 -1.79 -24.88
CA GLU A 132 -2.95 -2.55 -25.83
C GLU A 132 -2.76 -4.03 -25.43
N GLY A 133 -3.25 -4.42 -24.25
CA GLY A 133 -3.11 -5.76 -23.70
C GLY A 133 -1.71 -6.07 -23.14
N GLU A 134 -0.92 -5.03 -22.90
CA GLU A 134 0.44 -5.10 -22.38
C GLU A 134 0.47 -5.02 -20.85
N GLY A 135 -0.07 -6.06 -20.20
CA GLY A 135 -0.19 -6.14 -18.73
C GLY A 135 1.13 -5.90 -18.00
N ASP A 136 2.22 -6.52 -18.44
CA ASP A 136 3.57 -6.29 -17.93
C ASP A 136 4.02 -4.82 -17.95
N GLN A 137 3.81 -4.14 -19.09
CA GLN A 137 4.19 -2.75 -19.23
C GLN A 137 3.33 -1.88 -18.31
N ALA A 138 2.02 -2.16 -18.28
CA ALA A 138 1.08 -1.48 -17.41
C ALA A 138 1.49 -1.54 -15.94
N VAL A 139 1.86 -2.73 -15.41
CA VAL A 139 2.36 -2.86 -14.03
C VAL A 139 3.57 -1.97 -13.77
N GLY A 140 4.49 -1.88 -14.73
CA GLY A 140 5.65 -1.00 -14.64
C GLY A 140 5.28 0.50 -14.56
N HIS A 141 4.34 0.94 -15.40
CA HIS A 141 3.82 2.32 -15.38
C HIS A 141 3.05 2.62 -14.08
N GLN A 142 2.22 1.68 -13.60
CA GLN A 142 1.49 1.77 -12.34
C GLN A 142 2.42 1.88 -11.13
N GLY A 143 3.53 1.14 -11.13
CA GLY A 143 4.57 1.25 -10.11
C GLY A 143 5.22 2.64 -10.07
N ARG A 144 5.62 3.18 -11.24
CA ARG A 144 6.14 4.55 -11.35
C ARG A 144 5.14 5.59 -10.88
N ALA A 145 3.85 5.42 -11.23
CA ALA A 145 2.78 6.29 -10.76
C ALA A 145 2.71 6.29 -9.23
N LEU A 146 2.72 5.12 -8.58
CA LEU A 146 2.66 5.01 -7.12
C LEU A 146 3.88 5.64 -6.43
N GLU A 147 5.08 5.48 -6.98
CA GLU A 147 6.28 6.14 -6.48
C GLU A 147 6.21 7.67 -6.60
N ALA A 148 5.73 8.17 -7.74
CA ALA A 148 5.53 9.59 -7.98
C ALA A 148 4.45 10.19 -7.05
N LEU A 149 3.34 9.47 -6.82
CA LEU A 149 2.33 9.84 -5.82
C LEU A 149 2.94 9.97 -4.41
N ARG A 150 3.78 9.00 -4.01
CA ARG A 150 4.47 9.04 -2.72
C ARG A 150 5.41 10.23 -2.61
N ARG A 151 6.12 10.60 -3.70
CA ARG A 151 6.96 11.81 -3.73
C ARG A 151 6.11 13.07 -3.61
N GLY A 152 5.05 13.20 -4.40
CA GLY A 152 4.13 14.34 -4.33
C GLY A 152 3.47 14.49 -2.96
N ALA A 153 3.11 13.39 -2.30
CA ALA A 153 2.57 13.39 -0.94
C ALA A 153 3.59 13.96 0.08
N LYS A 154 4.86 13.55 -0.01
CA LYS A 154 5.93 14.04 0.88
C LYS A 154 6.19 15.53 0.67
N GLU A 155 6.22 15.99 -0.58
CA GLU A 155 6.42 17.41 -0.92
C GLU A 155 5.27 18.27 -0.42
N MET A 156 4.03 17.80 -0.58
CA MET A 156 2.85 18.45 -0.01
C MET A 156 2.97 18.57 1.52
N MET A 157 3.36 17.51 2.23
CA MET A 157 3.55 17.57 3.68
C MET A 157 4.64 18.56 4.07
N LYS A 158 5.74 18.63 3.31
CA LYS A 158 6.80 19.61 3.53
C LYS A 158 6.31 21.05 3.33
N GLN A 159 5.53 21.29 2.29
CA GLN A 159 4.93 22.61 2.04
C GLN A 159 3.94 23.00 3.14
N MET A 160 3.14 22.06 3.61
CA MET A 160 2.20 22.29 4.71
C MET A 160 2.94 22.63 6.02
N GLN A 161 4.02 21.90 6.33
CA GLN A 161 4.86 22.20 7.49
C GLN A 161 5.49 23.60 7.38
N ALA A 162 5.89 24.03 6.18
CA ALA A 162 6.39 25.38 5.95
C ALA A 162 5.30 26.45 6.15
N MET A 163 4.08 26.22 5.66
CA MET A 163 2.95 27.15 5.85
C MET A 163 2.47 27.22 7.31
N GLN A 164 2.47 26.09 8.02
CA GLN A 164 2.07 26.03 9.43
C GLN A 164 3.15 26.56 10.37
N GLY A 165 4.43 26.42 10.00
CA GLY A 165 5.56 27.04 10.69
C GLY A 165 5.56 28.57 10.63
N ASP A 166 4.91 29.16 9.62
CA ASP A 166 4.82 30.62 9.46
C ASP A 166 3.66 31.24 10.27
N GLN A 167 2.58 30.47 10.55
CA GLN A 167 1.42 30.92 11.35
C GLN A 167 1.57 30.70 12.86
N GLY A 168 2.66 30.06 13.31
CA GLY A 168 3.13 30.09 14.71
C GLY A 168 4.22 31.13 14.96
N GLY A 169 4.51 31.98 13.97
CA GLY A 169 5.69 32.85 13.90
C GLY A 169 5.50 34.29 14.37
N SER A 170 4.42 34.63 15.06
CA SER A 170 4.21 35.96 15.62
C SER A 170 3.92 35.92 17.12
N GLU A 171 4.78 35.25 17.92
CA GLU A 171 5.11 35.68 19.29
C GLU A 171 6.22 34.93 20.04
N GLN A 172 7.14 34.17 19.43
CA GLN A 172 8.32 33.72 20.18
C GLN A 172 9.48 33.28 19.28
N GLY A 173 10.60 34.00 19.34
CA GLY A 173 11.86 33.53 18.74
C GLY A 173 12.80 34.63 18.22
N GLY A 174 12.31 35.86 18.12
CA GLY A 174 13.08 37.03 17.67
C GLY A 174 13.71 37.88 18.78
N ARG A 175 14.27 37.28 19.83
CA ARG A 175 15.23 37.95 20.72
C ARG A 175 16.41 37.00 20.86
N ARG A 176 17.47 37.25 20.08
CA ARG A 176 18.70 37.85 20.63
C ARG A 176 19.01 37.17 21.97
N GLN A 177 19.82 36.11 21.97
CA GLN A 177 21.28 36.25 22.13
C GLN A 177 21.59 37.13 23.35
N ASP A 178 22.43 36.67 24.28
CA ASP A 178 23.00 37.44 25.42
C ASP A 178 22.48 37.15 26.85
N ALA A 179 22.01 35.94 27.19
CA ALA A 179 21.81 35.56 28.60
C ALA A 179 22.60 34.33 29.10
N ASP A 180 23.06 33.45 28.21
CA ASP A 180 23.77 32.20 28.58
C ASP A 180 25.25 32.18 28.21
N ARG A 181 25.86 33.37 28.10
CA ARG A 181 27.32 33.52 27.98
C ARG A 181 27.81 34.46 29.06
N ASP A 182 28.79 33.97 29.81
CA ASP A 182 29.60 34.76 30.74
C ASP A 182 30.24 35.95 30.00
N PRO A 183 30.57 37.09 30.67
CA PRO A 183 31.30 38.22 30.06
C PRO A 183 32.58 37.87 29.27
N LEU A 184 33.12 36.64 29.39
CA LEU A 184 34.21 36.13 28.55
C LEU A 184 33.77 35.26 27.34
N GLY A 185 32.46 35.14 27.05
CA GLY A 185 31.93 34.57 25.81
C GLY A 185 31.87 33.04 25.68
N ARG A 186 32.03 32.28 26.76
CA ARG A 186 31.98 30.79 26.74
C ARG A 186 30.59 30.23 27.09
N PRO A 187 30.12 29.15 26.42
CA PRO A 187 28.91 28.43 26.83
C PRO A 187 29.19 27.53 28.06
N ARG A 188 28.29 27.54 29.05
CA ARG A 188 28.36 26.64 30.21
C ARG A 188 27.86 25.25 29.82
N ALA A 189 28.61 24.23 30.22
CA ALA A 189 28.19 22.84 30.15
C ALA A 189 28.05 22.31 31.57
N THR A 190 26.88 21.78 31.94
CA THR A 190 26.79 20.61 32.84
C THR A 190 25.37 20.00 32.80
N LYS A 191 25.37 18.68 32.79
CA LYS A 191 24.32 17.70 32.49
C LYS A 191 23.86 17.00 33.79
N GLY A 192 22.59 16.63 33.92
CA GLY A 192 22.07 15.69 34.94
C GLY A 192 20.53 15.70 35.03
N PRO A 193 19.85 14.57 35.32
CA PRO A 193 18.60 14.16 34.64
C PRO A 193 17.28 14.33 35.44
N ASP A 194 16.15 14.05 34.75
CA ASP A 194 14.70 14.06 35.13
C ASP A 194 13.96 15.40 34.92
N ASP A 195 12.70 15.50 34.44
CA ASP A 195 11.58 14.56 34.31
C ASP A 195 10.63 15.00 33.16
N GLY A 196 9.93 14.04 32.56
CA GLY A 196 9.15 14.23 31.32
C GLY A 196 7.95 15.18 31.40
N ASN A 197 7.77 15.99 30.35
CA ASN A 197 6.44 16.26 29.76
C ASN A 197 6.47 17.01 28.40
N SER A 198 7.35 16.63 27.47
CA SER A 198 7.19 17.07 26.08
C SER A 198 7.41 15.87 25.16
N VAL A 199 6.30 15.24 24.80
CA VAL A 199 6.23 14.02 24.02
C VAL A 199 6.92 14.24 22.67
N LYS A 200 8.17 13.79 22.59
CA LYS A 200 8.90 13.57 21.35
C LYS A 200 8.27 12.37 20.65
N VAL A 201 7.88 12.59 19.41
CA VAL A 201 7.60 11.51 18.46
C VAL A 201 8.87 10.64 18.37
N PRO A 202 8.80 9.32 18.61
CA PRO A 202 9.99 8.48 18.66
C PRO A 202 10.67 8.24 17.29
N ASP A 203 12.00 8.29 17.27
CA ASP A 203 12.86 7.89 16.13
C ASP A 203 12.84 6.37 15.91
N GLU A 204 13.29 5.91 14.73
CA GLU A 204 13.21 4.54 14.17
C GLU A 204 13.63 3.35 15.09
N ILE A 205 14.23 3.61 16.25
CA ILE A 205 14.56 2.59 17.26
C ILE A 205 13.32 2.14 18.06
N ASP A 206 12.30 2.99 18.24
CA ASP A 206 11.13 2.66 19.06
C ASP A 206 10.08 1.80 18.35
N VAL A 207 10.12 1.73 17.01
CA VAL A 207 9.28 0.80 16.23
C VAL A 207 9.72 -0.65 16.46
N GLN A 208 11.01 -0.90 16.68
CA GLN A 208 11.52 -2.24 16.98
C GLN A 208 11.11 -2.70 18.39
N ARG A 209 11.12 -1.81 19.38
CA ARG A 209 10.63 -2.09 20.75
C ARG A 209 9.12 -2.28 20.77
N ALA A 210 8.36 -1.49 20.01
CA ALA A 210 6.91 -1.65 19.87
C ALA A 210 6.55 -3.02 19.26
N ARG A 211 7.35 -3.53 18.31
CA ARG A 211 7.20 -4.91 17.78
C ARG A 211 7.46 -5.97 18.85
N GLN A 212 8.51 -5.84 19.66
CA GLN A 212 8.78 -6.77 20.76
C GLN A 212 7.68 -6.78 21.82
N ILE A 213 7.10 -5.62 22.13
CA ILE A 213 5.98 -5.47 23.07
C ILE A 213 4.71 -6.10 22.48
N LEU A 214 4.39 -5.85 21.20
CA LEU A 214 3.25 -6.47 20.53
C LEU A 214 3.40 -7.99 20.42
N GLU A 215 4.60 -8.50 20.17
CA GLU A 215 4.88 -9.93 20.10
C GLU A 215 4.79 -10.61 21.47
N ALA A 216 5.24 -9.94 22.54
CA ALA A 216 5.04 -10.38 23.93
C ALA A 216 3.56 -10.38 24.32
N ILE A 217 2.78 -9.37 23.92
CA ILE A 217 1.32 -9.32 24.13
C ILE A 217 0.63 -10.45 23.35
N ARG A 218 1.01 -10.67 22.08
CA ARG A 218 0.42 -11.72 21.23
C ARG A 218 0.73 -13.12 21.73
N LYS A 219 1.94 -13.36 22.26
CA LYS A 219 2.34 -14.61 22.92
C LYS A 219 1.60 -14.82 24.25
N ARG A 220 1.32 -13.75 24.99
CA ARG A 220 0.58 -13.80 26.26
C ARG A 220 -0.94 -13.92 26.05
N LEU A 221 -1.51 -13.33 25.01
CA LEU A 221 -2.91 -13.49 24.61
C LEU A 221 -3.16 -14.84 23.92
N GLY A 222 -2.23 -15.31 23.10
CA GLY A 222 -2.29 -16.65 22.50
C GLY A 222 -2.18 -17.78 23.53
N ASN A 223 -1.56 -17.51 24.68
CA ASN A 223 -1.55 -18.42 25.84
C ASN A 223 -2.67 -18.16 26.85
N ALA A 224 -3.43 -17.06 26.73
CA ALA A 224 -4.46 -16.73 27.72
C ALA A 224 -5.78 -17.46 27.46
N LEU A 225 -6.06 -17.92 26.23
CA LEU A 225 -7.34 -18.54 25.89
C LEU A 225 -7.18 -19.56 24.75
N SER A 226 -6.53 -20.70 25.02
CA SER A 226 -6.84 -21.90 24.23
C SER A 226 -8.24 -22.38 24.63
N PRO A 227 -9.18 -22.54 23.67
CA PRO A 227 -10.58 -22.92 23.94
C PRO A 227 -10.75 -24.18 24.82
N ASP A 228 -9.77 -25.07 24.82
CA ASP A 228 -9.79 -26.32 25.59
C ASP A 228 -9.55 -26.10 27.10
N ILE A 229 -8.81 -25.06 27.50
CA ILE A 229 -8.55 -24.74 28.91
C ILE A 229 -9.77 -24.03 29.53
N GLU A 230 -10.42 -23.13 28.79
CA GLU A 230 -11.67 -22.52 29.24
C GLU A 230 -12.80 -23.56 29.36
N ARG A 231 -12.89 -24.51 28.42
CA ARG A 231 -13.85 -25.63 28.51
C ARG A 231 -13.65 -26.48 29.77
N SER A 232 -12.42 -26.86 30.06
CA SER A 232 -12.11 -27.69 31.23
C SER A 232 -12.28 -26.93 32.56
N TYR A 233 -12.11 -25.60 32.57
CA TYR A 233 -12.44 -24.77 33.73
C TYR A 233 -13.96 -24.68 33.96
N LEU A 234 -14.75 -24.52 32.89
CA LEU A 234 -16.21 -24.47 32.97
C LEU A 234 -16.82 -25.84 33.35
N GLU A 235 -16.28 -26.94 32.83
CA GLU A 235 -16.70 -28.31 33.19
C GLU A 235 -16.42 -28.60 34.67
N ARG A 236 -15.25 -28.21 35.19
CA ARG A 236 -14.89 -28.41 36.60
C ARG A 236 -15.74 -27.55 37.55
N LEU A 237 -16.22 -26.39 37.10
CA LEU A 237 -17.15 -25.53 37.85
C LEU A 237 -18.58 -26.10 37.90
N LEU A 238 -18.97 -26.87 36.89
CA LEU A 238 -20.27 -27.54 36.79
C LEU A 238 -20.34 -28.84 37.60
N GLU A 239 -19.23 -29.56 37.79
CA GLU A 239 -19.16 -30.77 38.63
C GLU A 239 -19.08 -30.47 40.14
N LEU A 240 -18.84 -29.22 40.54
CA LEU A 240 -18.77 -28.78 41.95
C LEU A 240 -20.13 -28.29 42.51
N LYS A 241 -21.24 -28.60 41.84
CA LYS A 241 -22.61 -28.36 42.34
C LYS A 241 -23.36 -29.63 42.63
#